data_AF-A0A9P6DZH8-F1
#
_entry.id   AF-A0A9P6DZH8-F1
#
_cell.length_a   1.000
_cell.length_b   1.000
_cell.length_c   1.000
_cell.angle_alpha   90.00
_cell.angle_beta   90.00
_cell.angle_gamma   90.00
#
_symmetry.space_group_name_H-M   'P 1'
#
loop_
_entity.id
_entity.type
_entity.pdbx_description
1 polymer ?
#
loop_
_entity_poly.entity_id
_entity_poly.type
_entity_poly.pdbx_seq_one_letter_code
_entity_poly.pdbx_strand_id
1 'polypeptide(L)'
;PETIKHFLPSQIPAEYRVQNMIVDIEVKLCVGQAFDALSSLHSQHMHTRAMALIKSAKCKTVSIAAKYTVSHQTLISLMGLDSIDPQLKELRDWDVHMLSDPEISEDKQDSHTQNLGEGSQALSWIWMSAAGNGDNETHEALWVEWMKLHARKEHWWEEVLLLCEEMCQVLAFCEHHEAWWIDLSHSQTGLSLPQLEGNKVYALHQASLQQSHQKHFQSLWNNVL
;
A
#
# COMPACT_ATOMS: atom_id res chain seq x y z
N PRO A 1 14.31 -19.95 -49.22
CA PRO A 1 13.86 -20.90 -48.17
C PRO A 1 12.69 -20.23 -47.45
N GLU A 2 11.48 -20.73 -47.66
CA GLU A 2 10.27 -20.17 -47.03
C GLU A 2 10.40 -20.31 -45.50
N THR A 3 10.27 -19.20 -44.79
CA THR A 3 10.24 -19.18 -43.32
C THR A 3 8.94 -19.83 -42.86
N ILE A 4 8.97 -21.14 -42.66
CA ILE A 4 7.84 -21.87 -42.08
C ILE A 4 7.64 -21.33 -40.66
N LYS A 5 6.49 -20.68 -40.42
CA LYS A 5 6.13 -20.17 -39.11
C LYS A 5 5.80 -21.35 -38.21
N HIS A 6 6.64 -21.59 -37.21
CA HIS A 6 6.39 -22.61 -36.20
C HIS A 6 5.32 -22.12 -35.23
N PHE A 7 4.31 -22.95 -34.99
CA PHE A 7 3.27 -22.69 -34.00
C PHE A 7 3.45 -23.61 -32.81
N LEU A 8 3.24 -23.09 -31.62
CA LEU A 8 3.12 -23.88 -30.41
C LEU A 8 1.69 -24.44 -30.28
N PRO A 9 1.47 -25.61 -29.66
CA PRO A 9 0.13 -26.15 -29.45
C PRO A 9 -0.86 -25.19 -28.74
N SER A 10 -0.39 -24.32 -27.86
CA SER A 10 -1.20 -23.25 -27.24
C SER A 10 -1.70 -22.18 -28.23
N GLN A 11 -1.01 -21.98 -29.35
CA GLN A 11 -1.36 -21.00 -30.40
C GLN A 11 -2.38 -21.54 -31.40
N ILE A 12 -2.79 -22.79 -31.24
CA ILE A 12 -3.74 -23.49 -32.11
C ILE A 12 -5.02 -23.75 -31.31
N PRO A 13 -6.23 -23.55 -31.91
CA PRO A 13 -7.48 -23.89 -31.24
C PRO A 13 -7.50 -25.35 -30.79
N ALA A 14 -8.14 -25.62 -29.65
CA ALA A 14 -8.16 -26.95 -29.02
C ALA A 14 -8.61 -28.08 -29.96
N GLU A 15 -9.52 -27.76 -30.89
CA GLU A 15 -10.07 -28.67 -31.90
C GLU A 15 -9.01 -29.27 -32.85
N TYR A 16 -7.90 -28.57 -33.06
CA TYR A 16 -6.83 -28.98 -33.99
C TYR A 16 -5.57 -29.49 -33.27
N ARG A 17 -5.62 -29.73 -31.95
CA ARG A 17 -4.47 -30.26 -31.19
C ARG A 17 -4.40 -31.79 -31.38
N VAL A 18 -3.54 -32.23 -32.29
CA VAL A 18 -3.57 -33.62 -32.83
C VAL A 18 -2.80 -34.63 -31.95
N GLN A 19 -1.86 -34.19 -31.12
CA GLN A 19 -0.96 -35.12 -30.41
C GLN A 19 -0.72 -34.71 -28.95
N ASN A 20 -1.26 -35.50 -28.02
CA ASN A 20 -1.16 -35.25 -26.58
C ASN A 20 0.29 -35.14 -26.09
N MET A 21 1.21 -35.94 -26.63
CA MET A 21 2.63 -35.88 -26.25
C MET A 21 3.27 -34.50 -26.47
N ILE A 22 2.89 -33.79 -27.54
CA ILE A 22 3.45 -32.46 -27.83
C ILE A 22 2.85 -31.42 -26.87
N VAL A 23 1.57 -31.56 -26.54
CA VAL A 23 0.91 -30.75 -25.49
C VAL A 23 1.57 -30.98 -24.13
N ASP A 24 1.87 -32.23 -23.77
CA ASP A 24 2.54 -32.57 -22.51
C ASP A 24 3.97 -31.98 -22.43
N ILE A 25 4.68 -31.92 -23.56
CA ILE A 25 6.00 -31.28 -23.63
C ILE A 25 5.88 -29.76 -23.46
N GLU A 26 4.90 -29.12 -24.13
CA GLU A 26 4.68 -27.68 -23.99
C GLU A 26 4.27 -27.33 -22.55
N VAL A 27 3.39 -28.12 -21.95
CA VAL A 27 3.03 -28.00 -20.53
C VAL A 27 4.28 -28.01 -19.65
N LYS A 28 5.14 -29.02 -19.79
CA LYS A 28 6.37 -29.12 -18.97
C LYS A 28 7.29 -27.92 -19.18
N LEU A 29 7.41 -27.46 -20.43
CA LEU A 29 8.18 -26.27 -20.75
C LEU A 29 7.61 -25.03 -20.07
N CYS A 30 6.30 -24.81 -20.15
CA CYS A 30 5.64 -23.65 -19.55
C CYS A 30 5.69 -23.67 -18.03
N VAL A 31 5.58 -24.85 -17.39
CA VAL A 31 5.79 -25.01 -15.95
C VAL A 31 7.21 -24.59 -15.56
N GLY A 32 8.23 -25.10 -16.26
CA GLY A 32 9.63 -24.71 -16.00
C GLY A 32 9.85 -23.20 -16.19
N GLN A 33 9.36 -22.63 -17.29
CA GLN A 33 9.46 -21.20 -17.57
C GLN A 33 8.76 -20.34 -16.50
N ALA A 34 7.60 -20.77 -16.00
CA ALA A 34 6.86 -20.06 -14.97
C ALA A 34 7.64 -20.06 -13.64
N PHE A 35 8.17 -21.22 -13.22
CA PHE A 35 8.99 -21.30 -12.01
C PHE A 35 10.31 -20.54 -12.12
N ASP A 36 11.00 -20.60 -13.27
CA ASP A 36 12.23 -19.86 -13.52
C ASP A 36 11.98 -18.34 -13.50
N ALA A 37 10.88 -17.89 -14.12
CA ALA A 37 10.47 -16.50 -14.08
C ALA A 37 10.15 -16.05 -12.66
N LEU A 38 9.43 -16.86 -11.89
CA LEU A 38 9.07 -16.58 -10.49
C LEU A 38 10.33 -16.52 -9.60
N SER A 39 11.26 -17.47 -9.73
CA SER A 39 12.55 -17.44 -9.03
C SER A 39 13.39 -16.22 -9.41
N SER A 40 13.32 -15.79 -10.67
CA SER A 40 14.02 -14.58 -11.13
C SER A 40 13.37 -13.29 -10.62
N LEU A 41 12.06 -13.27 -10.39
CA LEU A 41 11.38 -12.14 -9.73
C LEU A 41 11.82 -12.02 -8.27
N HIS A 42 12.01 -13.15 -7.59
CA HIS A 42 12.48 -13.17 -6.20
C HIS A 42 13.90 -12.61 -6.06
N SER A 43 14.84 -13.06 -6.91
CA SER A 43 16.25 -12.69 -6.82
C SER A 43 16.58 -11.29 -7.35
N GLN A 44 15.63 -10.57 -7.96
CA GLN A 44 15.88 -9.22 -8.48
C GLN A 44 15.95 -8.12 -7.42
N HIS A 45 15.94 -8.49 -6.14
CA HIS A 45 16.18 -7.61 -5.01
C HIS A 45 17.67 -7.20 -4.88
N MET A 46 18.18 -6.48 -5.88
CA MET A 46 19.51 -5.88 -5.80
C MET A 46 19.39 -4.46 -5.25
N HIS A 47 19.94 -4.21 -4.05
CA HIS A 47 20.08 -2.87 -3.48
C HIS A 47 20.90 -2.00 -4.42
N THR A 48 20.25 -1.22 -5.25
CA THR A 48 20.97 -0.44 -6.26
C THR A 48 20.77 1.05 -6.04
N ARG A 49 21.77 1.68 -5.41
CA ARG A 49 21.78 3.11 -5.03
C ARG A 49 21.97 4.07 -6.22
N ALA A 50 21.85 3.60 -7.46
CA ALA A 50 21.98 4.41 -8.68
C ALA A 50 20.70 4.35 -9.53
N MET A 51 20.13 5.52 -9.84
CA MET A 51 18.86 5.68 -10.58
C MET A 51 18.81 4.91 -11.91
N ALA A 52 19.90 4.91 -12.68
CA ALA A 52 19.97 4.20 -13.95
C ALA A 52 19.84 2.68 -13.78
N LEU A 53 20.42 2.13 -12.71
CA LEU A 53 20.33 0.71 -12.42
C LEU A 53 18.95 0.33 -11.90
N ILE A 54 18.31 1.18 -11.08
CA ILE A 54 16.91 1.02 -10.66
C ILE A 54 15.99 0.97 -11.89
N LYS A 55 16.13 1.91 -12.83
CA LYS A 55 15.33 1.91 -14.07
C LYS A 55 15.51 0.63 -14.86
N SER A 56 16.76 0.17 -15.03
CA SER A 56 17.05 -1.07 -15.74
C SER A 56 16.50 -2.31 -15.02
N ALA A 57 16.53 -2.34 -13.69
CA ALA A 57 15.97 -3.39 -12.87
C ALA A 57 14.44 -3.43 -13.01
N LYS A 58 13.77 -2.26 -12.94
CA LYS A 58 12.33 -2.14 -13.21
C LYS A 58 11.94 -2.63 -14.60
N CYS A 59 12.71 -2.31 -15.62
CA CYS A 59 12.45 -2.83 -16.97
C CYS A 59 12.60 -4.37 -17.03
N LYS A 60 13.57 -4.94 -16.29
CA LYS A 60 13.76 -6.40 -16.21
C LYS A 60 12.63 -7.09 -15.46
N THR A 61 12.17 -6.55 -14.31
CA THR A 61 11.05 -7.13 -13.55
C THR A 61 9.80 -7.19 -14.41
N VAL A 62 9.49 -6.11 -15.14
CA VAL A 62 8.36 -6.07 -16.09
C VAL A 62 8.51 -7.11 -17.20
N SER A 63 9.72 -7.26 -17.77
CA SER A 63 9.95 -8.27 -18.81
C SER A 63 9.79 -9.70 -18.28
N ILE A 64 10.17 -9.96 -17.04
CA ILE A 64 10.03 -11.29 -16.43
C ILE A 64 8.58 -11.56 -16.04
N ALA A 65 7.87 -10.56 -15.51
CA ALA A 65 6.44 -10.63 -15.25
C ALA A 65 5.67 -10.97 -16.54
N ALA A 66 6.01 -10.33 -17.66
CA ALA A 66 5.40 -10.64 -18.96
C ALA A 66 5.67 -12.08 -19.42
N LYS A 67 6.84 -12.65 -19.13
CA LYS A 67 7.12 -14.06 -19.43
C LYS A 67 6.26 -14.98 -18.56
N TYR A 68 6.17 -14.68 -17.27
CA TYR A 68 5.34 -15.43 -16.33
C TYR A 68 3.87 -15.43 -16.75
N THR A 69 3.30 -14.26 -17.07
CA THR A 69 1.89 -14.16 -17.46
C THR A 69 1.58 -14.93 -18.73
N VAL A 70 2.47 -14.87 -19.73
CA VAL A 70 2.32 -15.66 -20.97
C VAL A 70 2.36 -17.15 -20.66
N SER A 71 3.35 -17.63 -19.90
CA SER A 71 3.45 -19.05 -19.52
C SER A 71 2.27 -19.51 -18.66
N HIS A 72 1.74 -18.65 -17.79
CA HIS A 72 0.58 -18.95 -16.96
C HIS A 72 -0.71 -19.06 -17.80
N GLN A 73 -0.92 -18.13 -18.73
CA GLN A 73 -2.06 -18.15 -19.65
C GLN A 73 -2.03 -19.37 -20.59
N THR A 74 -0.85 -19.77 -21.08
CA THR A 74 -0.72 -20.98 -21.89
C THR A 74 -1.05 -22.23 -21.08
N LEU A 75 -0.61 -22.32 -19.82
CA LEU A 75 -0.96 -23.42 -18.92
C LEU A 75 -2.48 -23.52 -18.70
N ILE A 76 -3.15 -22.38 -18.45
CA ILE A 76 -4.61 -22.33 -18.34
C ILE A 76 -5.30 -22.86 -19.62
N SER A 77 -4.81 -22.45 -20.80
CA SER A 77 -5.36 -22.87 -22.10
C SER A 77 -5.15 -24.36 -22.43
N LEU A 78 -4.09 -24.98 -21.89
CA LEU A 78 -3.73 -26.36 -22.18
C LEU A 78 -4.30 -27.36 -21.14
N MET A 79 -4.32 -27.00 -19.86
CA MET A 79 -4.64 -27.94 -18.76
C MET A 79 -5.94 -27.60 -18.03
N GLY A 80 -6.48 -26.40 -18.23
CA GLY A 80 -7.57 -25.86 -17.43
C GLY A 80 -7.10 -25.34 -16.06
N LEU A 81 -7.89 -24.45 -15.46
CA LEU A 81 -7.54 -23.75 -14.23
C LEU A 81 -7.35 -24.69 -13.02
N ASP A 82 -8.14 -25.77 -12.95
CA ASP A 82 -8.19 -26.67 -11.79
C ASP A 82 -6.98 -27.63 -11.69
N SER A 83 -6.21 -27.76 -12.77
CA SER A 83 -5.05 -28.67 -12.86
C SER A 83 -3.70 -27.97 -12.58
N ILE A 84 -3.71 -26.66 -12.33
CA ILE A 84 -2.51 -25.84 -12.16
C ILE A 84 -2.01 -25.95 -10.72
N ASP A 85 -0.68 -25.95 -10.56
CA ASP A 85 -0.05 -25.93 -9.24
C ASP A 85 -0.54 -24.70 -8.43
N PRO A 86 -1.01 -24.87 -7.19
CA PRO A 86 -1.49 -23.76 -6.35
C PRO A 86 -0.43 -22.68 -6.08
N GLN A 87 0.86 -22.95 -6.31
CA GLN A 87 1.93 -21.97 -6.24
C GLN A 87 1.95 -21.02 -7.45
N LEU A 88 1.37 -21.42 -8.59
CA LEU A 88 1.31 -20.61 -9.81
C LEU A 88 -0.01 -19.83 -9.87
N LYS A 89 -0.02 -18.66 -9.23
CA LYS A 89 -1.19 -17.77 -9.17
C LYS A 89 -1.17 -16.74 -10.30
N GLU A 90 -2.34 -16.19 -10.62
CA GLU A 90 -2.44 -15.07 -11.53
C GLU A 90 -1.61 -13.88 -11.02
N LEU A 91 -0.76 -13.34 -11.89
CA LEU A 91 0.10 -12.20 -11.59
C LEU A 91 -0.62 -10.91 -12.00
N ARG A 92 -1.01 -10.08 -11.03
CA ARG A 92 -1.65 -8.79 -11.27
C ARG A 92 -0.62 -7.67 -11.35
N ASP A 93 -0.98 -6.55 -11.95
CA ASP A 93 -0.08 -5.39 -12.09
C ASP A 93 0.46 -4.87 -10.75
N TRP A 94 -0.34 -4.96 -9.68
CA TRP A 94 0.08 -4.57 -8.33
C TRP A 94 1.06 -5.57 -7.69
N ASP A 95 1.07 -6.83 -8.14
CA ASP A 95 1.99 -7.83 -7.62
C ASP A 95 3.43 -7.59 -8.10
N VAL A 96 3.59 -6.85 -9.21
CA VAL A 96 4.87 -6.53 -9.88
C VAL A 96 5.43 -5.22 -9.33
N HIS A 97 5.78 -5.23 -8.05
CA HIS A 97 6.46 -4.11 -7.39
C HIS A 97 7.77 -4.58 -6.76
N MET A 98 8.79 -3.73 -6.79
CA MET A 98 10.09 -4.06 -6.20
C MET A 98 9.95 -3.97 -4.68
N LEU A 99 10.46 -4.97 -3.96
CA LEU A 99 10.30 -5.03 -2.50
C LEU A 99 10.89 -3.80 -1.78
N SER A 100 11.95 -3.21 -2.34
CA SER A 100 12.58 -1.97 -1.86
C SER A 100 12.31 -0.77 -2.77
N ASP A 101 11.16 -0.68 -3.46
CA ASP A 101 10.86 0.48 -4.29
C ASP A 101 11.07 1.76 -3.45
N PRO A 102 12.08 2.59 -3.76
CA PRO A 102 12.34 3.79 -2.99
C PRO A 102 11.09 4.66 -3.09
N GLU A 103 10.75 5.32 -1.99
CA GLU A 103 9.65 6.27 -1.75
C GLU A 103 9.65 7.49 -2.71
N ILE A 104 10.30 7.40 -3.86
CA ILE A 104 10.39 8.42 -4.89
C ILE A 104 9.44 8.01 -6.03
N SER A 105 8.14 8.10 -5.77
CA SER A 105 7.16 8.24 -6.85
C SER A 105 6.92 9.73 -7.08
N GLU A 106 7.88 10.42 -7.73
CA GLU A 106 7.63 11.77 -8.25
C GLU A 106 6.72 11.75 -9.51
N ASP A 107 6.43 10.59 -10.09
CA ASP A 107 5.73 10.50 -11.39
C ASP A 107 4.52 9.54 -11.38
N LYS A 108 3.47 9.83 -10.60
CA LYS A 108 2.13 9.29 -10.84
C LYS A 108 1.04 10.34 -10.66
N GLN A 109 1.02 11.34 -11.55
CA GLN A 109 -0.26 11.79 -12.10
C GLN A 109 -0.79 10.67 -13.00
N ASP A 110 -2.10 10.42 -12.90
CA ASP A 110 -2.88 9.56 -13.80
C ASP A 110 -2.85 8.04 -13.53
N SER A 111 -3.41 7.63 -12.40
CA SER A 111 -4.45 6.59 -12.43
C SER A 111 -5.31 6.64 -11.16
N HIS A 112 -6.61 6.66 -11.42
CA HIS A 112 -7.70 6.90 -10.50
C HIS A 112 -7.94 5.69 -9.58
N THR A 113 -7.26 5.64 -8.43
CA THR A 113 -7.78 5.14 -7.15
C THR A 113 -6.79 5.49 -6.04
N GLN A 114 -7.31 6.20 -5.05
CA GLN A 114 -6.64 6.67 -3.85
C GLN A 114 -6.08 5.51 -3.02
N ASN A 115 -4.78 5.55 -2.71
CA ASN A 115 -4.28 5.10 -1.43
C ASN A 115 -3.58 6.29 -0.78
N LEU A 116 -4.40 7.20 -0.24
CA LEU A 116 -3.93 8.24 0.68
C LEU A 116 -3.58 7.52 1.99
N GLY A 117 -2.35 7.04 2.08
CA GLY A 117 -1.81 6.33 3.25
C GLY A 117 -1.14 5.01 2.89
N GLU A 118 0.12 4.86 3.27
CA GLU A 118 0.91 3.63 3.15
C GLU A 118 0.40 2.47 4.04
N GLY A 119 -0.60 2.72 4.89
CA GLY A 119 -1.10 1.77 5.88
C GLY A 119 -1.85 0.55 5.32
N SER A 120 -2.12 0.51 4.01
CA SER A 120 -2.88 -0.58 3.36
C SER A 120 -2.06 -1.48 2.44
N GLN A 121 -0.75 -1.24 2.29
CA GLN A 121 0.05 -2.00 1.34
C GLN A 121 0.40 -3.40 1.89
N ALA A 122 -0.37 -4.41 1.46
CA ALA A 122 -0.04 -5.81 1.70
C ALA A 122 1.12 -6.26 0.80
N LEU A 123 1.98 -7.15 1.32
CA LEU A 123 3.02 -7.79 0.52
C LEU A 123 2.37 -8.70 -0.55
N SER A 124 2.84 -8.58 -1.79
CA SER A 124 2.41 -9.45 -2.89
C SER A 124 2.68 -10.92 -2.60
N TRP A 125 1.84 -11.79 -3.15
CA TRP A 125 1.93 -13.25 -2.94
C TRP A 125 3.23 -13.86 -3.46
N ILE A 126 3.85 -13.21 -4.45
CA ILE A 126 5.16 -13.60 -4.98
C ILE A 126 6.16 -13.66 -3.83
N TRP A 127 6.21 -12.61 -3.01
CA TRP A 127 7.10 -12.51 -1.85
C TRP A 127 6.73 -13.44 -0.68
N MET A 128 5.43 -13.70 -0.48
CA MET A 128 4.99 -14.63 0.56
C MET A 128 5.41 -16.08 0.27
N SER A 129 5.45 -16.48 -0.99
CA SER A 129 5.85 -17.84 -1.40
C SER A 129 7.37 -18.06 -1.32
N ALA A 130 8.17 -17.00 -1.44
CA ALA A 130 9.63 -17.04 -1.34
C ALA A 130 10.14 -17.34 0.09
N ALA A 131 9.32 -17.10 1.12
CA ALA A 131 9.74 -17.23 2.52
C ALA A 131 10.13 -18.66 2.96
N GLY A 132 9.80 -19.70 2.19
CA GLY A 132 10.14 -21.09 2.49
C GLY A 132 11.26 -21.71 1.65
N ASN A 133 11.60 -21.12 0.50
CA ASN A 133 12.55 -21.70 -0.48
C ASN A 133 13.40 -20.61 -1.18
N GLY A 134 13.45 -19.42 -0.60
CA GLY A 134 14.25 -18.30 -1.07
C GLY A 134 15.74 -18.49 -0.77
N ASP A 135 16.59 -17.79 -1.51
CA ASP A 135 17.99 -17.63 -1.18
C ASP A 135 18.18 -16.65 0.00
N ASN A 136 19.40 -16.57 0.55
CA ASN A 136 19.68 -15.67 1.67
C ASN A 136 19.34 -14.20 1.36
N GLU A 137 19.50 -13.78 0.10
CA GLU A 137 19.22 -12.42 -0.36
C GLU A 137 17.72 -12.09 -0.30
N THR A 138 16.86 -13.01 -0.76
CA THR A 138 15.39 -12.86 -0.62
C THR A 138 14.93 -12.88 0.83
N HIS A 139 15.58 -13.68 1.69
CA HIS A 139 15.31 -13.64 3.12
C HIS A 139 15.67 -12.28 3.72
N GLU A 140 16.87 -11.76 3.48
CA GLU A 140 17.28 -10.43 3.97
C GLU A 140 16.33 -9.32 3.50
N ALA A 141 15.89 -9.38 2.25
CA ALA A 141 14.90 -8.47 1.69
C ALA A 141 13.56 -8.50 2.47
N LEU A 142 13.05 -9.71 2.73
CA LEU A 142 11.83 -9.92 3.51
C LEU A 142 11.99 -9.46 4.96
N TRP A 143 13.17 -9.66 5.56
CA TRP A 143 13.47 -9.17 6.91
C TRP A 143 13.46 -7.64 6.98
N VAL A 144 14.03 -6.96 5.99
CA VAL A 144 14.00 -5.48 5.92
C VAL A 144 12.56 -4.97 5.83
N GLU A 145 11.74 -5.55 4.95
CA GLU A 145 10.34 -5.14 4.85
C GLU A 145 9.53 -5.48 6.09
N TRP A 146 9.78 -6.64 6.69
CA TRP A 146 9.15 -7.00 7.96
C TRP A 146 9.52 -6.00 9.07
N MET A 147 10.80 -5.61 9.16
CA MET A 147 11.26 -4.60 10.12
C MET A 147 10.60 -3.24 9.86
N LYS A 148 10.46 -2.82 8.60
CA LYS A 148 9.75 -1.58 8.23
C LYS A 148 8.27 -1.64 8.58
N LEU A 149 7.58 -2.74 8.27
CA LEU A 149 6.18 -2.95 8.61
C LEU A 149 5.97 -2.99 10.13
N HIS A 150 6.89 -3.62 10.85
CA HIS A 150 6.89 -3.66 12.30
C HIS A 150 7.09 -2.26 12.88
N ALA A 151 8.09 -1.51 12.43
CA ALA A 151 8.33 -0.13 12.86
C ALA A 151 7.10 0.77 12.59
N ARG A 152 6.47 0.63 11.41
CA ARG A 152 5.22 1.35 11.08
C ARG A 152 4.08 0.98 12.00
N LYS A 153 3.91 -0.30 12.32
CA LYS A 153 2.88 -0.76 13.26
C LYS A 153 3.09 -0.17 14.66
N GLU A 154 4.32 -0.18 15.16
CA GLU A 154 4.63 0.39 16.48
C GLU A 154 4.42 1.91 16.46
N HIS A 155 4.85 2.62 15.41
CA HIS A 155 4.60 4.06 15.26
C HIS A 155 3.11 4.39 15.16
N TRP A 156 2.32 3.60 14.43
CA TRP A 156 0.87 3.80 14.35
C TRP A 156 0.20 3.69 15.72
N TRP A 157 0.66 2.75 16.56
CA TRP A 157 0.17 2.63 17.93
C TRP A 157 0.53 3.86 18.77
N GLU A 158 1.75 4.37 18.65
CA GLU A 158 2.18 5.62 19.29
C GLU A 158 1.34 6.82 18.82
N GLU A 159 1.10 6.96 17.51
CA GLU A 159 0.28 8.02 16.93
C GLU A 159 -1.17 7.97 17.45
N VAL A 160 -1.77 6.78 17.58
CA VAL A 160 -3.11 6.63 18.17
C VAL A 160 -3.13 7.10 19.62
N LEU A 161 -2.13 6.71 20.42
CA LEU A 161 -2.04 7.16 21.81
C LEU A 161 -1.81 8.68 21.93
N LEU A 162 -0.93 9.24 21.09
CA LEU A 162 -0.68 10.68 21.03
C LEU A 162 -1.94 11.43 20.63
N LEU A 163 -2.67 10.96 19.63
CA LEU A 163 -3.90 11.60 19.18
C LEU A 163 -4.98 11.58 20.26
N CYS A 164 -5.13 10.49 21.01
CA CYS A 164 -6.02 10.44 22.17
C CYS A 164 -5.62 11.48 23.23
N GLU A 165 -4.34 11.59 23.55
CA GLU A 165 -3.82 12.57 24.51
C GLU A 165 -4.01 14.01 24.02
N GLU A 166 -3.73 14.29 22.75
CA GLU A 166 -3.99 15.59 22.13
C GLU A 166 -5.47 15.97 22.23
N MET A 167 -6.38 15.01 22.03
CA MET A 167 -7.82 15.27 22.17
C MET A 167 -8.23 15.55 23.62
N CYS A 168 -7.64 14.85 24.60
CA CYS A 168 -7.79 15.19 26.02
C CYS A 168 -7.32 16.62 26.28
N GLN A 169 -6.17 17.01 25.72
CA GLN A 169 -5.63 18.37 25.86
C GLN A 169 -6.49 19.42 25.18
N VAL A 170 -7.05 19.15 24.00
CA VAL A 170 -7.99 20.05 23.30
C VAL A 170 -9.23 20.29 24.15
N LEU A 171 -9.80 19.25 24.76
CA LEU A 171 -10.97 19.39 25.63
C LEU A 171 -10.66 20.23 26.88
N ALA A 172 -9.52 19.97 27.53
CA ALA A 172 -9.05 20.75 28.68
C ALA A 172 -8.75 22.21 28.29
N PHE A 173 -8.20 22.42 27.10
CA PHE A 173 -7.95 23.75 26.56
C PHE A 173 -9.25 24.52 26.33
N CYS A 174 -10.27 23.91 25.72
CA CYS A 174 -11.57 24.55 25.54
C CYS A 174 -12.19 24.96 26.87
N GLU A 175 -12.15 24.10 27.89
CA GLU A 175 -12.64 24.41 29.24
C GLU A 175 -11.88 25.57 29.89
N HIS A 176 -10.55 25.51 29.84
CA HIS A 176 -9.70 26.59 30.35
C HIS A 176 -9.96 27.91 29.64
N HIS A 177 -10.11 27.88 28.32
CA HIS A 177 -10.30 29.08 27.50
C HIS A 177 -11.73 29.65 27.62
N GLU A 178 -12.73 28.82 27.88
CA GLU A 178 -14.08 29.25 28.29
C GLU A 178 -14.00 30.05 29.59
N ALA A 179 -13.36 29.50 30.63
CA ALA A 179 -13.18 30.18 31.91
C ALA A 179 -12.41 31.50 31.76
N TRP A 180 -11.34 31.50 30.95
CA TRP A 180 -10.57 32.71 30.66
C TRP A 180 -11.42 33.82 30.03
N TRP A 181 -12.28 33.49 29.06
CA TRP A 181 -13.20 34.48 28.46
C TRP A 181 -14.23 35.00 29.48
N ILE A 182 -14.74 34.14 30.35
CA ILE A 182 -15.66 34.53 31.43
C ILE A 182 -14.98 35.53 32.36
N ASP A 183 -13.78 35.21 32.85
CA ASP A 183 -13.01 36.09 33.74
C ASP A 183 -12.67 37.43 33.08
N LEU A 184 -12.33 37.40 31.78
CA LEU A 184 -12.08 38.60 30.99
C LEU A 184 -13.33 39.48 30.85
N SER A 185 -14.53 38.90 30.84
CA SER A 185 -15.78 39.68 30.83
C SER A 185 -15.95 40.52 32.12
N HIS A 186 -15.40 40.05 33.23
CA HIS A 186 -15.51 40.70 34.54
C HIS A 186 -14.36 41.68 34.84
N SER A 187 -13.19 41.49 34.23
CA SER A 187 -11.94 42.17 34.62
C SER A 187 -11.61 43.45 33.83
N GLN A 188 -12.50 43.90 32.94
CA GLN A 188 -12.24 45.06 32.08
C GLN A 188 -12.43 46.40 32.80
N THR A 189 -11.43 47.26 32.73
CA THR A 189 -11.42 48.61 33.33
C THR A 189 -10.93 49.67 32.35
N GLY A 190 -11.31 50.93 32.55
CA GLY A 190 -10.76 52.07 31.79
C GLY A 190 -11.42 52.33 30.42
N LEU A 191 -12.56 51.70 30.14
CA LEU A 191 -13.33 51.84 28.89
C LEU A 191 -14.64 52.60 29.12
N SER A 192 -15.21 53.16 28.05
CA SER A 192 -16.56 53.75 28.10
C SER A 192 -17.64 52.68 28.31
N LEU A 193 -18.81 53.07 28.85
CA LEU A 193 -19.92 52.14 29.14
C LEU A 193 -20.33 51.29 27.92
N PRO A 194 -20.54 51.84 26.71
CA PRO A 194 -20.93 51.03 25.55
C PRO A 194 -19.85 50.02 25.13
N GLN A 195 -18.57 50.37 25.31
CA GLN A 195 -17.45 49.47 25.01
C GLN A 195 -17.35 48.33 26.03
N LEU A 196 -17.59 48.62 27.31
CA LEU A 196 -17.64 47.59 28.36
C LEU A 196 -18.76 46.58 28.09
N GLU A 197 -19.95 47.05 27.73
CA GLU A 197 -21.08 46.19 27.41
C GLU A 197 -20.81 45.34 26.15
N GLY A 198 -20.31 45.96 25.07
CA GLY A 198 -19.98 45.25 23.84
C GLY A 198 -18.92 44.18 24.05
N ASN A 199 -17.83 44.51 24.77
CA ASN A 199 -16.76 43.57 25.05
C ASN A 199 -17.21 42.44 26.00
N LYS A 200 -18.08 42.73 26.97
CA LYS A 200 -18.68 41.70 27.84
C LYS A 200 -19.49 40.71 27.02
N VAL A 201 -20.38 41.20 26.17
CA VAL A 201 -21.21 40.36 25.30
C VAL A 201 -20.32 39.54 24.38
N TYR A 202 -19.28 40.13 23.80
CA TYR A 202 -18.34 39.42 22.94
C TYR A 202 -17.58 38.32 23.70
N ALA A 203 -17.03 38.62 24.88
CA ALA A 203 -16.33 37.64 25.70
C ALA A 203 -17.23 36.46 26.09
N LEU A 204 -18.46 36.74 26.53
CA LEU A 204 -19.45 35.70 26.83
C LEU A 204 -19.84 34.87 25.60
N HIS A 205 -19.93 35.50 24.43
CA HIS A 205 -20.15 34.78 23.17
C HIS A 205 -18.99 33.85 22.84
N GLN A 206 -17.74 34.30 23.00
CA GLN A 206 -16.56 33.47 22.79
C GLN A 206 -16.48 32.30 23.79
N ALA A 207 -16.83 32.52 25.06
CA ALA A 207 -16.97 31.46 26.05
C ALA A 207 -17.99 30.40 25.59
N SER A 208 -19.17 30.83 25.12
CA SER A 208 -20.19 29.94 24.58
C SER A 208 -19.71 29.14 23.36
N LEU A 209 -18.87 29.72 22.50
CA LEU A 209 -18.30 29.01 21.35
C LEU A 209 -17.32 27.91 21.81
N GLN A 210 -16.45 28.20 22.78
CA GLN A 210 -15.53 27.20 23.33
C GLN A 210 -16.28 26.04 23.96
N GLN A 211 -17.34 26.32 24.72
CA GLN A 211 -18.22 25.29 25.26
C GLN A 211 -18.87 24.43 24.16
N SER A 212 -19.28 25.05 23.06
CA SER A 212 -19.85 24.33 21.90
C SER A 212 -18.81 23.43 21.22
N HIS A 213 -17.58 23.90 21.05
CA HIS A 213 -16.48 23.10 20.50
C HIS A 213 -16.16 21.91 21.41
N GLN A 214 -16.06 22.14 22.72
CA GLN A 214 -15.81 21.08 23.70
C GLN A 214 -16.88 19.98 23.60
N LYS A 215 -18.17 20.35 23.64
CA LYS A 215 -19.28 19.39 23.52
C LYS A 215 -19.24 18.62 22.20
N HIS A 216 -18.92 19.31 21.11
CA HIS A 216 -18.81 18.68 19.79
C HIS A 216 -17.65 17.67 19.75
N PHE A 217 -16.45 18.07 20.16
CA PHE A 217 -15.29 17.16 20.18
C PHE A 217 -15.51 16.00 21.14
N GLN A 218 -16.05 16.25 22.34
CA GLN A 218 -16.41 15.18 23.26
C GLN A 218 -17.38 14.18 22.61
N SER A 219 -18.40 14.66 21.89
CA SER A 219 -19.34 13.76 21.19
C SER A 219 -18.68 12.90 20.11
N LEU A 220 -17.68 13.43 19.40
CA LEU A 220 -16.93 12.69 18.38
C LEU A 220 -16.01 11.63 19.01
N TRP A 221 -15.43 11.94 20.17
CA TRP A 221 -14.39 11.13 20.80
C TRP A 221 -14.89 10.25 21.96
N ASN A 222 -16.16 10.33 22.35
CA ASN A 222 -16.78 9.54 23.42
C ASN A 222 -16.67 8.01 23.27
N ASN A 223 -16.45 7.51 22.05
CA ASN A 223 -16.30 6.07 21.79
C ASN A 223 -14.82 5.64 21.72
N VAL A 224 -13.89 6.59 21.82
CA VAL A 224 -12.44 6.38 21.65
C VAL A 224 -11.68 6.68 22.94
N LEU A 225 -12.07 7.73 23.67
CA LEU A 225 -11.60 8.07 25.03
C LEU A 225 -12.32 7.24 26.09
#